data_AF-A0A944WQN3-F1
#
_entry.id   AF-A0A944WQN3-F1
#
_cell.length_a   1.000
_cell.length_b   1.000
_cell.length_c   1.000
_cell.angle_alpha   90.00
_cell.angle_beta   90.00
_cell.angle_gamma   90.00
#
_symmetry.space_group_name_H-M   'P 1'
#
loop_
_entity.id
_entity.type
_entity.pdbx_description
1 polymer ?
#
loop_
_entity_poly.entity_id
_entity_poly.type
_entity_poly.pdbx_seq_one_letter_code
_entity_poly.pdbx_strand_id
1 'polypeptide(L)'
;MTAPSLHTGRFGPNFPGKRCGAKTRAGGKCLKPASLGTPRCLTHGARGGAPRGEAHGMYKTGEHTIEAVAERRLKADAGRRSMKRVKLATRMCSLMGLFTVGADEEALTAKNWGKLIELRQQLEALDDPVSADPV
;
A
#
# COMPACT_ATOMS: atom_id res chain seq x y z
N MET A 1 -27.06 -9.24 35.00
CA MET A 1 -26.90 -8.93 33.55
C MET A 1 -27.14 -7.44 33.37
N THR A 2 -26.07 -6.64 33.28
CA THR A 2 -26.17 -5.18 33.16
C THR A 2 -26.58 -4.84 31.73
N ALA A 3 -27.78 -4.28 31.55
CA ALA A 3 -28.24 -3.85 30.23
C ALA A 3 -27.22 -2.87 29.63
N PRO A 4 -26.84 -3.00 28.33
CA PRO A 4 -25.97 -2.01 27.71
C PRO A 4 -26.65 -0.66 27.82
N SER A 5 -25.99 0.28 28.50
CA SER A 5 -26.47 1.65 28.59
C SER A 5 -26.62 2.15 27.17
N LEU A 6 -27.87 2.25 26.70
CA LEU A 6 -28.21 2.90 25.46
C LEU A 6 -27.82 4.35 25.70
N HIS A 7 -26.60 4.70 25.30
CA HIS A 7 -26.06 6.03 25.51
C HIS A 7 -26.76 6.96 24.52
N THR A 8 -28.02 7.24 24.82
CA THR A 8 -28.89 8.19 24.15
C THR A 8 -28.26 9.54 24.43
N GLY A 9 -27.30 9.95 23.59
CA GLY A 9 -26.63 11.25 23.73
C GLY A 9 -27.67 12.35 23.95
N ARG A 10 -27.29 13.46 24.59
CA ARG A 10 -28.10 14.59 25.12
C ARG A 10 -29.56 14.78 24.63
N PHE A 11 -29.88 14.53 23.37
CA PHE A 11 -31.20 14.62 22.75
C PHE A 11 -32.16 13.43 23.03
N GLY A 12 -31.73 12.41 23.78
CA GLY A 12 -32.57 11.25 24.12
C GLY A 12 -32.83 10.32 22.93
N PRO A 13 -33.64 9.25 23.11
CA PRO A 13 -33.97 8.27 22.06
C PRO A 13 -34.96 8.79 20.99
N ASN A 14 -35.87 9.68 21.37
CA ASN A 14 -36.97 10.18 20.52
C ASN A 14 -36.64 11.51 19.82
N PHE A 15 -35.36 11.78 19.53
CA PHE A 15 -34.96 12.98 18.80
C PHE A 15 -35.60 12.99 17.40
N PRO A 16 -36.39 14.02 17.04
CA PRO A 16 -37.15 14.03 15.78
C PRO A 16 -36.27 14.25 14.54
N GLY A 17 -35.03 14.73 14.71
CA GLY A 17 -34.12 14.99 13.61
C GLY A 17 -33.30 13.76 13.17
N LYS A 18 -32.64 13.89 12.02
CA LYS A 18 -31.75 12.84 11.49
C LYS A 18 -30.51 12.66 12.38
N ARG A 19 -30.22 11.41 12.75
CA ARG A 19 -28.98 11.05 13.45
C ARG A 19 -27.85 10.75 12.48
N CYS A 20 -26.61 10.97 12.92
CA CYS A 20 -25.41 10.72 12.11
C CYS A 20 -25.23 9.24 11.71
N GLY A 21 -25.47 8.31 12.64
CA GLY A 21 -25.40 6.86 12.39
C GLY A 21 -24.03 6.30 11.99
N ALA A 22 -22.95 7.09 12.01
CA ALA A 22 -21.61 6.61 11.68
C ALA A 22 -21.10 5.63 12.75
N LYS A 23 -20.29 4.64 12.36
CA LYS A 23 -19.67 3.71 13.31
C LYS A 23 -18.70 4.47 14.21
N THR A 24 -18.91 4.38 15.53
CA THR A 24 -18.04 5.00 16.53
C THR A 24 -16.86 4.08 16.84
N ARG A 25 -15.82 4.61 17.50
CA ARG A 25 -14.67 3.81 17.96
C ARG A 25 -15.08 2.67 18.91
N ALA A 26 -16.17 2.84 19.67
CA ALA A 26 -16.72 1.82 20.55
C ALA A 26 -17.60 0.78 19.82
N GLY A 27 -17.69 0.82 18.48
CA GLY A 27 -18.42 -0.14 17.67
C GLY A 27 -19.92 0.16 17.48
N GLY A 28 -20.49 1.10 18.23
CA GLY A 28 -21.90 1.51 18.11
C GLY A 28 -22.17 2.53 17.00
N LYS A 29 -23.45 2.87 16.79
CA LYS A 29 -23.87 3.94 15.86
C LYS A 29 -23.82 5.32 16.53
N CYS A 30 -23.34 6.33 15.83
CA CYS A 30 -23.27 7.70 16.35
C CYS A 30 -24.67 8.30 16.49
N LEU A 31 -25.03 8.67 17.72
CA LEU A 31 -26.35 9.23 18.04
C LEU A 31 -26.40 10.76 18.01
N LYS A 32 -25.29 11.45 17.72
CA LYS A 32 -25.28 12.91 17.52
C LYS A 32 -26.21 13.29 16.36
N PRO A 33 -26.88 14.45 16.44
CA PRO A 33 -27.65 14.97 15.32
C PRO A 33 -26.73 15.17 14.12
N ALA A 34 -27.26 14.86 12.93
CA ALA A 34 -26.59 15.20 11.69
C ALA A 34 -26.58 16.73 11.52
N SER A 35 -25.52 17.26 10.92
CA SER A 35 -25.45 18.68 10.57
C SER A 35 -26.39 18.97 9.42
N LEU A 36 -26.98 20.18 9.41
CA LEU A 36 -27.94 20.60 8.39
C LEU A 36 -27.39 20.36 6.98
N GLY A 37 -28.22 19.79 6.11
CA GLY A 37 -27.85 19.48 4.72
C GLY A 37 -26.90 18.29 4.54
N THR A 38 -26.51 17.58 5.61
CA THR A 38 -25.59 16.44 5.54
C THR A 38 -26.12 15.22 6.29
N PRO A 39 -25.71 13.99 5.91
CA PRO A 39 -26.11 12.78 6.62
C PRO A 39 -25.30 12.52 7.91
N ARG A 40 -24.23 13.27 8.17
CA ARG A 40 -23.28 13.01 9.27
C ARG A 40 -23.19 14.19 10.24
N CYS A 41 -22.61 13.98 11.41
CA CYS A 41 -22.30 15.07 12.34
C CYS A 41 -20.92 15.67 12.05
N LEU A 42 -20.60 16.82 12.66
CA LEU A 42 -19.32 17.52 12.51
C LEU A 42 -18.10 16.60 12.67
N THR A 43 -18.14 15.69 13.65
CA THR A 43 -17.03 14.77 13.95
C THR A 43 -16.93 13.58 13.00
N HIS A 44 -17.98 13.29 12.22
CA HIS A 44 -18.00 12.18 11.26
C HIS A 44 -18.13 12.67 9.82
N GLY A 45 -17.62 13.88 9.53
CA GLY A 45 -17.41 14.33 8.16
C GLY A 45 -18.49 15.25 7.57
N ALA A 46 -19.35 15.87 8.39
CA ALA A 46 -20.29 16.88 7.87
C ALA A 46 -19.61 18.04 7.12
N ARG A 47 -18.32 18.30 7.36
CA ARG A 47 -17.55 19.36 6.70
C ARG A 47 -16.62 18.87 5.59
N GLY A 48 -16.82 17.65 5.07
CA GLY A 48 -16.07 17.17 3.90
C GLY A 48 -14.64 16.68 4.18
N GLY A 49 -14.22 16.60 5.46
CA GLY A 49 -12.90 16.09 5.85
C GLY A 49 -11.82 17.17 5.81
N ALA A 50 -10.55 16.74 5.78
CA ALA A 50 -9.43 17.66 5.67
C ALA A 50 -9.27 18.13 4.22
N PRO A 51 -8.92 19.40 3.99
CA PRO A 51 -8.73 19.93 2.64
C PRO A 51 -7.53 19.26 1.93
N ARG A 52 -7.43 19.38 0.61
CA ARG A 52 -6.29 18.82 -0.16
C ARG A 52 -5.20 19.87 -0.38
N GLY A 53 -3.99 19.41 -0.71
CA GLY A 53 -2.87 20.29 -1.07
C GLY A 53 -2.48 21.24 0.05
N GLU A 54 -2.04 22.45 -0.32
CA GLU A 54 -1.54 23.49 0.59
C GLU A 54 -2.52 23.90 1.70
N ALA A 55 -3.83 23.74 1.47
CA ALA A 55 -4.84 24.02 2.48
C ALA A 55 -4.82 22.99 3.62
N HIS A 56 -4.21 21.81 3.43
CA HIS A 56 -4.07 20.80 4.46
C HIS A 56 -2.96 21.19 5.44
N GLY A 57 -3.26 21.27 6.74
CA GLY A 57 -2.27 21.71 7.74
C GLY A 57 -1.02 20.82 7.87
N MET A 58 -1.04 19.59 7.34
CA MET A 58 0.16 18.72 7.26
C MET A 58 0.91 18.85 5.92
N TYR A 59 0.42 19.66 4.99
CA TYR A 59 1.10 19.92 3.73
C TYR A 59 2.26 20.89 3.98
N LYS A 60 3.44 20.31 4.21
CA LYS A 60 4.68 21.07 4.45
C LYS A 60 5.61 21.03 3.24
N THR A 61 5.85 19.83 2.74
CA THR A 61 6.84 19.57 1.68
C THR A 61 6.22 19.02 0.39
N GLY A 62 4.91 18.71 0.39
CA GLY A 62 4.26 18.01 -0.74
C GLY A 62 4.66 16.54 -0.89
N GLU A 63 5.64 16.04 -0.13
CA GLU A 63 6.17 14.67 -0.28
C GLU A 63 5.19 13.57 0.09
N HIS A 64 4.09 13.92 0.78
CA HIS A 64 3.07 13.01 1.26
C HIS A 64 1.74 13.12 0.48
N THR A 65 1.73 13.82 -0.66
CA THR A 65 0.56 13.75 -1.54
C THR A 65 0.41 12.36 -2.15
N ILE A 66 -0.78 12.10 -2.71
CA ILE A 66 -1.08 10.82 -3.36
C ILE A 66 -0.12 10.59 -4.53
N GLU A 67 0.15 11.65 -5.30
CA GLU A 67 1.04 11.67 -6.45
C GLU A 67 2.48 11.39 -6.03
N ALA A 68 2.99 12.09 -5.00
CA ALA A 68 4.35 11.89 -4.50
C ALA A 68 4.56 10.48 -3.91
N VAL A 69 3.54 9.93 -3.25
CA VAL A 69 3.57 8.54 -2.76
C VAL A 69 3.54 7.54 -3.92
N ALA A 70 2.73 7.78 -4.95
CA ALA A 70 2.68 6.94 -6.15
C ALA A 70 4.04 6.94 -6.89
N GLU A 71 4.63 8.11 -7.10
CA GLU A 71 5.94 8.23 -7.73
C GLU A 71 7.03 7.49 -6.93
N ARG A 72 7.03 7.64 -5.60
CA ARG A 72 7.96 6.93 -4.73
C ARG A 72 7.80 5.42 -4.81
N ARG A 73 6.56 4.92 -4.91
CA ARG A 73 6.28 3.50 -5.10
C ARG A 73 6.84 3.01 -6.42
N LEU A 74 6.58 3.72 -7.53
CA LEU A 74 7.13 3.39 -8.85
C LEU A 74 8.67 3.33 -8.83
N LYS A 75 9.33 4.34 -8.25
CA LYS A 75 10.79 4.34 -8.09
C LYS A 75 11.28 3.17 -7.23
N ALA A 76 10.60 2.89 -6.13
CA ALA A 76 10.96 1.78 -5.25
C ALA A 76 10.74 0.41 -5.93
N ASP A 77 9.70 0.26 -6.74
CA ASP A 77 9.46 -0.94 -7.54
C ASP A 77 10.53 -1.13 -8.62
N ALA A 78 10.90 -0.06 -9.33
CA ALA A 78 12.01 -0.08 -10.27
C ALA A 78 13.32 -0.51 -9.57
N GLY A 79 13.64 0.12 -8.44
CA GLY A 79 14.81 -0.25 -7.63
C GLY A 79 14.77 -1.70 -7.14
N ARG A 80 13.61 -2.19 -6.69
CA ARG A 80 13.43 -3.61 -6.31
C ARG A 80 13.70 -4.55 -7.47
N ARG A 81 13.23 -4.24 -8.68
CA ARG A 81 13.48 -5.04 -9.89
C ARG A 81 14.96 -5.05 -10.26
N SER A 82 15.61 -3.89 -10.28
CA SER A 82 17.05 -3.77 -10.52
C SER A 82 17.84 -4.64 -9.55
N MET A 83 17.52 -4.59 -8.26
CA MET A 83 18.20 -5.41 -7.25
C MET A 83 17.91 -6.91 -7.40
N LYS A 84 16.70 -7.30 -7.81
CA LYS A 84 16.40 -8.71 -8.15
C LYS A 84 17.26 -9.18 -9.32
N ARG A 85 17.37 -8.39 -10.39
CA ARG A 85 18.20 -8.69 -11.56
C ARG A 85 19.66 -8.92 -11.16
N VAL A 86 20.23 -8.01 -10.35
CA VAL A 86 21.59 -8.15 -9.81
C VAL A 86 21.75 -9.47 -9.05
N LYS A 87 20.84 -9.79 -8.13
CA LYS A 87 20.91 -11.04 -7.36
C LYS A 87 20.86 -12.30 -8.22
N LEU A 88 19.97 -12.32 -9.23
CA LEU A 88 19.87 -13.43 -10.18
C LEU A 88 21.13 -13.58 -11.01
N ALA A 89 21.67 -12.47 -11.54
CA ALA A 89 22.91 -12.46 -12.30
C ALA A 89 24.09 -12.95 -11.45
N THR A 90 24.24 -12.48 -10.21
CA THR A 90 25.29 -12.96 -9.29
C THR A 90 25.19 -14.47 -9.04
N ARG A 91 23.97 -14.99 -8.86
CA ARG A 91 23.75 -16.43 -8.69
C ARG A 91 24.12 -17.21 -9.95
N MET A 92 23.77 -16.69 -11.13
CA MET A 92 24.11 -17.29 -12.43
C MET A 92 25.63 -17.37 -12.61
N CYS A 93 26.35 -16.27 -12.41
CA CYS A 93 27.81 -16.22 -12.46
C CYS A 93 28.46 -17.19 -11.47
N SER A 94 27.89 -17.35 -10.27
CA SER A 94 28.39 -18.31 -9.28
C SER A 94 28.22 -19.76 -9.73
N LEU A 95 27.08 -20.12 -10.34
CA LEU A 95 26.82 -21.48 -10.83
C LEU A 95 27.66 -21.88 -12.03
N MET A 96 28.00 -20.89 -12.88
CA MET A 96 28.92 -21.06 -13.99
C MET A 96 30.40 -21.07 -13.54
N GLY A 97 30.69 -20.71 -12.29
CA GLY A 97 32.06 -20.68 -11.77
C GLY A 97 32.87 -19.42 -12.11
N LEU A 98 32.25 -18.36 -12.64
CA LEU A 98 32.95 -17.12 -13.04
C LEU A 98 33.65 -16.41 -11.89
N PHE A 99 33.25 -16.68 -10.64
CA PHE A 99 33.85 -16.10 -9.43
C PHE A 99 34.82 -17.05 -8.72
N THR A 100 35.02 -18.27 -9.23
CA THR A 100 35.85 -19.30 -8.59
C THR A 100 37.12 -19.53 -9.39
N VAL A 101 38.28 -19.19 -8.82
CA VAL A 101 39.58 -19.44 -9.42
C VAL A 101 39.86 -20.95 -9.44
N GLY A 102 40.29 -21.47 -10.60
CA GLY A 102 40.62 -22.89 -10.78
C GLY A 102 39.41 -23.81 -10.95
N ALA A 103 38.21 -23.25 -11.13
CA ALA A 103 37.04 -24.04 -11.49
C ALA A 103 37.05 -24.40 -12.97
N ASP A 104 36.64 -25.63 -13.28
CA ASP A 104 36.25 -26.02 -14.62
C ASP A 104 34.84 -25.49 -14.90
N GLU A 105 34.78 -24.34 -15.57
CA GLU A 105 33.54 -23.64 -15.92
C GLU A 105 32.61 -24.52 -16.77
N GLU A 106 33.16 -25.36 -17.64
CA GLU A 106 32.39 -26.25 -18.51
C GLU A 106 31.72 -27.36 -17.69
N ALA A 107 32.47 -28.01 -16.80
CA ALA A 107 31.94 -29.02 -15.90
C ALA A 107 30.90 -28.46 -14.92
N LEU A 108 31.09 -27.25 -14.40
CA LEU A 108 30.11 -26.61 -13.50
C LEU A 108 28.85 -26.16 -14.23
N THR A 109 29.00 -25.61 -15.44
CA THR A 109 27.87 -25.23 -16.29
C THR A 109 27.03 -26.45 -16.67
N ALA A 110 27.68 -27.55 -17.06
CA ALA A 110 27.00 -28.81 -17.36
C ALA A 110 26.25 -29.37 -16.15
N LYS A 111 26.88 -29.39 -14.96
CA LYS A 111 26.27 -29.85 -13.71
C LYS A 111 25.08 -28.99 -13.27
N ASN A 112 25.11 -27.69 -13.56
CA ASN A 112 24.10 -26.72 -13.12
C ASN A 112 23.11 -26.30 -14.22
N TRP A 113 23.14 -26.94 -15.39
CA TRP A 113 22.41 -26.52 -16.59
C TRP A 113 20.93 -26.19 -16.35
N GLY A 114 20.20 -27.07 -15.66
CA GLY A 114 18.77 -26.84 -15.35
C GLY A 114 18.53 -25.58 -14.50
N LYS A 115 19.41 -25.29 -13.54
CA LYS A 115 19.31 -24.08 -12.70
C LYS A 115 19.65 -22.82 -13.49
N LEU A 116 20.59 -22.90 -14.44
CA LEU A 116 20.96 -21.79 -15.30
C LEU A 116 19.81 -21.41 -16.25
N ILE A 117 19.10 -22.40 -16.79
CA ILE A 117 17.87 -22.17 -17.58
C ILE A 117 16.81 -21.45 -16.74
N GLU A 118 16.57 -21.92 -15.51
CA GLU A 118 15.58 -21.31 -14.61
C GLU A 118 15.93 -19.84 -14.29
N LEU A 119 17.19 -19.56 -13.96
CA LEU A 119 17.63 -18.19 -13.67
C LEU A 119 17.53 -17.28 -14.89
N ARG A 120 17.79 -17.82 -16.09
CA ARG A 120 17.61 -17.08 -17.33
C ARG A 120 16.14 -16.71 -17.56
N GLN A 121 15.21 -17.66 -17.40
CA GLN A 121 13.77 -17.39 -17.50
C GLN A 121 13.32 -16.34 -16.48
N GLN A 122 13.86 -16.38 -15.25
CA GLN A 122 13.56 -15.37 -14.23
C GLN A 122 14.10 -13.98 -14.60
N LEU A 123 15.25 -13.89 -15.28
CA LEU A 123 15.78 -12.62 -15.78
C LEU A 123 14.91 -12.06 -16.92
N GLU A 124 14.51 -12.91 -17.87
CA GLU A 124 13.60 -12.54 -18.98
C GLU A 124 12.26 -12.02 -18.43
N ALA A 125 11.68 -12.71 -17.43
CA ALA A 125 10.43 -12.28 -16.77
C ALA A 125 10.52 -10.94 -16.01
N LEU A 126 11.73 -10.47 -15.67
CA LEU A 126 11.92 -9.14 -15.08
C LEU A 126 11.96 -8.02 -16.12
N ASP A 127 12.33 -8.36 -17.36
CA ASP A 127 12.37 -7.44 -18.50
C ASP A 127 11.00 -7.28 -19.18
N ASP A 128 10.07 -8.21 -18.91
CA ASP A 128 8.68 -8.08 -19.33
C ASP A 128 8.07 -6.78 -18.76
N PRO A 129 7.56 -5.88 -19.62
CA PRO A 129 6.88 -4.70 -19.15
C PRO A 129 5.61 -5.14 -18.44
N VAL A 130 5.61 -5.08 -17.11
CA VAL A 130 4.37 -5.09 -16.34
C VAL A 130 3.53 -3.94 -16.90
N SER A 131 2.39 -4.29 -17.50
CA SER A 131 1.38 -3.34 -17.92
C SER A 131 1.21 -2.34 -16.78
N ALA A 132 1.44 -1.06 -17.06
CA ALA A 132 1.16 -0.02 -16.10
C ALA A 132 -0.33 -0.11 -15.78
N ASP A 133 -0.69 -0.68 -14.64
CA ASP A 133 -2.06 -0.61 -14.15
C ASP A 133 -2.39 0.88 -13.99
N PRO A 134 -3.39 1.41 -14.71
CA PRO A 134 -3.79 2.79 -14.53
C PRO A 134 -4.36 2.94 -13.11
N VAL A 135 -3.78 3.87 -12.36
CA VAL A 135 -4.27 4.32 -11.05
C VAL A 135 -5.62 5.00 -11.19
#